data_AF-A0A8S9J4C0-F1
#
_entry.id   AF-A0A8S9J4C0-F1
#
_cell.length_a   1.000
_cell.length_b   1.000
_cell.length_c   1.000
_cell.angle_alpha   90.00
_cell.angle_beta   90.00
_cell.angle_gamma   90.00
#
_symmetry.space_group_name_H-M   'P 1'
#
loop_
_entity.id
_entity.type
_entity.pdbx_description
1 polymer ?
#
loop_
_entity_poly.entity_id
_entity_poly.type
_entity_poly.pdbx_seq_one_letter_code
_entity_poly.pdbx_strand_id
1 'polypeptide(L)' 'MPHSQPLFLLLLVSLFFLPAALGSRLFTPCNQTQYYPVYVETVEIYPHPINRSGNGEIWVTGYTGK' A
#
# COMPACT_ATOMS: atom_id res chain seq x y z
N MET A 1 12.81 33.64 25.67
CA MET A 1 12.06 33.43 24.41
C MET A 1 12.40 32.04 23.90
N PRO A 2 11.41 31.16 23.69
CA PRO A 2 11.64 29.71 23.67
C PRO A 2 12.25 29.26 22.34
N HIS A 3 13.38 28.55 22.42
CA HIS A 3 14.13 27.94 21.32
C HIS A 3 13.52 26.59 20.85
N SER A 4 12.24 26.35 21.14
CA SER A 4 11.58 25.04 21.02
C SER A 4 10.86 24.80 19.68
N GLN A 5 10.76 25.83 18.83
CA GLN A 5 9.99 25.79 17.59
C GLN A 5 10.56 24.92 16.44
N PRO A 6 11.89 24.76 16.24
CA PRO A 6 12.37 24.07 15.04
C PRO A 6 12.20 22.54 15.12
N LEU A 7 12.30 21.94 16.30
CA LEU A 7 12.13 20.50 16.49
C LEU A 7 10.69 20.03 16.27
N PHE A 8 9.71 20.87 16.64
CA PHE A 8 8.29 20.58 16.44
C PHE A 8 7.93 20.55 14.94
N LEU A 9 8.51 21.46 14.14
CA LEU A 9 8.32 21.46 12.69
C LEU A 9 8.93 20.22 12.02
N LEU A 10 10.13 19.82 12.44
CA LEU A 10 10.76 18.58 11.94
C LEU A 10 9.97 17.33 12.31
N LEU A 11 9.40 17.30 13.52
CA LEU A 11 8.51 16.22 13.97
C LEU A 11 7.21 16.17 13.13
N LEU A 12 6.61 17.31 12.83
CA LEU A 12 5.43 17.35 11.96
C LEU A 12 5.78 16.87 10.54
N VAL A 13 6.91 17.32 9.98
CA VAL A 13 7.37 16.87 8.65
C VAL A 13 7.68 15.37 8.64
N SER A 14 8.18 14.76 9.71
CA SER A 14 8.29 13.30 9.72
C SER A 14 6.90 12.65 9.79
N LEU A 15 6.02 13.07 10.71
CA LEU A 15 4.69 12.47 10.90
C LEU A 15 3.76 12.61 9.69
N PHE A 16 3.87 13.64 8.85
CA PHE A 16 3.03 13.77 7.65
C PHE A 16 3.53 12.92 6.47
N PHE A 17 4.80 12.54 6.46
CA PHE A 17 5.40 11.77 5.36
C PHE A 17 5.54 10.27 5.69
N LEU A 18 5.57 9.90 6.97
CA LEU A 18 5.54 8.50 7.40
C LEU A 18 4.28 7.72 6.94
N PRO A 19 3.04 8.27 6.99
CA PRO A 19 1.84 7.54 6.61
C PRO A 19 1.77 7.21 5.11
N ALA A 20 2.41 8.01 4.26
CA ALA A 20 2.47 7.77 2.81
C ALA A 20 3.45 6.65 2.44
N ALA A 21 4.46 6.38 3.28
CA ALA A 21 5.44 5.30 3.07
C ALA A 21 4.92 3.92 3.50
N LEU A 22 3.87 3.88 4.32
CA LEU A 22 3.26 2.64 4.85
C LEU A 22 2.22 2.01 3.92
N GLY A 23 2.24 2.38 2.62
CA GLY A 23 1.40 1.89 1.52
C GLY A 23 0.46 0.75 1.89
N SER A 24 -0.82 1.09 2.11
CA SER A 24 -1.82 0.10 2.46
C SER A 24 -1.96 -0.90 1.31
N ARG A 25 -1.95 -2.21 1.63
CA ARG A 25 -2.29 -3.24 0.65
C ARG A 25 -3.76 -3.06 0.27
N LEU A 26 -4.01 -2.62 -0.97
CA LEU A 26 -5.35 -2.51 -1.55
C LEU A 26 -6.06 -3.88 -1.60
N PHE A 27 -5.27 -4.94 -1.79
CA PHE A 27 -5.77 -6.31 -1.91
C PHE A 27 -5.17 -7.19 -0.82
N THR A 28 -6.04 -7.93 -0.14
CA THR A 28 -5.65 -8.94 0.86
C THR A 28 -6.53 -10.18 0.69
N PRO A 29 -6.06 -11.36 1.12
CA PRO A 29 -6.87 -12.57 1.09
C PRO A 29 -8.14 -12.39 1.92
N CYS A 30 -9.28 -12.90 1.42
CA CYS A 30 -10.56 -12.80 2.12
C CYS A 30 -10.53 -13.43 3.51
N ASN A 31 -9.80 -14.55 3.67
CA ASN A 31 -9.56 -15.18 4.97
C ASN A 31 -8.06 -15.22 5.28
N GLN A 32 -7.60 -14.34 6.16
CA GLN A 32 -6.18 -14.24 6.53
C GLN A 32 -5.68 -15.38 7.43
N THR A 33 -6.59 -16.18 7.98
CA THR A 33 -6.24 -17.31 8.87
C THR A 33 -6.09 -18.63 8.12
N GLN A 34 -6.57 -18.71 6.88
CA GLN A 34 -6.46 -19.89 6.05
C GLN A 34 -5.11 -19.93 5.32
N TYR A 35 -4.51 -21.12 5.29
CA TYR A 35 -3.33 -21.36 4.47
C TYR A 35 -3.75 -21.56 3.01
N TYR A 36 -3.13 -20.78 2.12
CA TYR A 36 -3.29 -20.92 0.67
C TYR A 36 -1.98 -21.42 0.04
N PRO A 37 -2.03 -22.35 -0.92
CA PRO A 37 -0.83 -22.85 -1.62
C PRO A 37 -0.24 -21.82 -2.61
N VAL A 38 -0.93 -20.69 -2.80
CA VAL A 38 -0.50 -19.56 -3.63
C VAL A 38 -0.48 -18.33 -2.74
N TYR A 39 0.64 -17.61 -2.77
CA TYR A 39 0.83 -16.35 -2.09
C TYR A 39 0.81 -15.21 -3.10
N VAL A 40 -0.09 -14.25 -2.89
CA VAL A 40 -0.15 -13.01 -3.66
C VAL A 40 0.62 -11.93 -2.91
N GLU A 41 1.69 -11.44 -3.52
CA GLU A 41 2.56 -10.42 -2.96
C GLU A 41 2.08 -9.02 -3.30
N THR A 42 1.84 -8.75 -4.59
CA THR A 42 1.34 -7.46 -5.08
C THR A 42 0.20 -7.65 -6.09
N VAL A 43 -0.70 -6.67 -6.09
CA VAL A 43 -1.75 -6.51 -7.11
C VAL A 43 -1.72 -5.06 -7.55
N GLU A 44 -1.38 -4.83 -8.81
CA GLU A 44 -1.31 -3.51 -9.42
C GLU A 44 -2.38 -3.39 -10.50
N ILE A 45 -3.00 -2.21 -10.58
CA ILE A 45 -4.10 -1.95 -11.51
C ILE A 45 -3.80 -0.66 -12.26
N TYR A 46 -3.90 -0.71 -13.59
CA TYR A 46 -3.74 0.46 -14.46
C TYR A 46 -4.84 0.54 -15.52
N PRO A 47 -5.44 1.71 -15.78
CA PRO A 47 -5.39 2.90 -14.94
C PRO A 47 -6.12 2.66 -13.61
N HIS A 48 -5.75 3.40 -12.56
CA HIS A 48 -6.47 3.38 -11.29
C HIS A 48 -7.09 4.76 -11.01
N PRO A 49 -8.42 4.88 -10.83
CA PRO A 49 -9.43 3.83 -10.95
C PRO A 49 -9.68 3.41 -12.42
N ILE A 50 -10.06 2.13 -12.64
CA ILE A 50 -10.46 1.67 -13.97
C ILE A 50 -11.80 2.32 -14.33
N ASN A 51 -11.88 2.88 -15.54
CA ASN A 51 -13.16 3.33 -16.10
C ASN A 51 -14.04 2.11 -16.40
N ARG A 52 -15.29 2.09 -15.92
CA ARG A 52 -16.20 0.93 -16.05
C ARG A 52 -16.45 0.48 -17.49
N SER A 53 -16.32 1.38 -18.47
CA SER A 53 -16.48 1.09 -19.89
C SER A 53 -15.16 1.04 -20.67
N GLY A 54 -14.02 1.16 -19.97
CA GLY A 54 -12.68 1.11 -20.56
C GLY A 54 -11.96 -0.21 -20.30
N ASN A 55 -10.81 -0.37 -20.94
CA ASN A 55 -9.89 -1.45 -20.65
C ASN A 55 -8.98 -1.08 -19.47
N GLY A 56 -8.57 -2.10 -18.73
CA GLY A 56 -7.57 -1.97 -17.68
C GLY A 56 -6.67 -3.20 -17.66
N GLU A 57 -5.48 -3.01 -17.11
CA GLU A 57 -4.47 -4.02 -16.93
C GLU A 57 -4.33 -4.29 -15.43
N ILE A 58 -4.25 -5.57 -15.08
CA ILE A 58 -4.09 -6.03 -13.70
C ILE A 58 -2.84 -6.91 -13.68
N TRP A 59 -1.84 -6.51 -12.93
CA TRP A 59 -0.65 -7.33 -12.68
C TRP A 59 -0.75 -7.92 -11.29
N VAL A 60 -0.52 -9.24 -11.21
CA VAL A 60 -0.48 -9.98 -9.97
C VAL A 60 0.87 -10.63 -9.87
N THR A 61 1.63 -10.26 -8.84
CA THR A 61 2.93 -10.88 -8.55
C THR A 61 2.79 -11.74 -7.31
N GLY A 62 3.38 -12.93 -7.35
CA GLY A 62 3.27 -13.89 -6.27
C GLY A 62 4.09 -15.14 -6.54
N TYR A 63 3.98 -16.08 -5.62
CA TYR A 63 4.65 -17.38 -5.69
C TYR A 63 3.70 -18.49 -5.26
N THR A 64 4.02 -19.71 -5.68
CA THR A 64 3.30 -20.91 -5.28
C THR A 64 4.25 -21.85 -4.53
N GLY A 65 3.71 -22.60 -3.57
CA GLY A 65 4.41 -23.74 -3.00
C GLY A 65 4.68 -24.80 -4.07
N LYS A 66 5.74 -25.57 -3.88
CA LYS A 66 5.97 -26.81 -4.66
C LYS A 66 4.92 -27.87 -4.32
#